data_AF-A0AA96EUF6-F1
#
_entry.id   AF-A0AA96EUF6-F1
#
_cell.length_a   1.000
_cell.length_b   1.000
_cell.length_c   1.000
_cell.angle_alpha   90.00
_cell.angle_beta   90.00
_cell.angle_gamma   90.00
#
_symmetry.space_group_name_H-M   'P 1'
#
loop_
_entity.id
_entity.type
_entity.pdbx_description
1 polymer ?
#
loop_
_entity_poly.entity_id
_entity_poly.type
_entity_poly.pdbx_seq_one_letter_code
_entity_poly.pdbx_strand_id
1 'polypeptide(L)'
;MATINKKFYIDKLEEIDVCGHTFFSFEGGAFQLPYDVNPAAGEHTYSTCEGCKKQRQNIIDEIKRVNVFPLCCEEHKTLPSFADFNIENYKELEGSIADKIIYTAQFVINNIDNDDWFEDFQNYFEYVIESFGSFPNGYGSPYQINNFYGFLPDMIDGKRDLLSSPKISKEEINKRIDSILEHIHNAFIPAGQKRPKEDNKDFNLLLSTYSRWYKTFPFNLSYFQPLQKKYSKTIPIVNGEVRYNKYTGLSAASLHSKESLTQFLVELTKAIITNVNALKLYEKGMLNDTQKIQLELVLRNRELELTALNSGKEIDSKGYIKILKSWFTSEKKFIKEITPLLKEDESLKEKITPELSIKQIALKLVYEGAVVNRNNCGEIIKEYGHSSGEKLFQEFTYFSSSQNRKGNPTNPTPKTFQNKIELFESVIGLLSDANKQRALDELSILKINRDNLFG
;
A
#
# COMPACT_ATOMS: atom_id res chain seq x y z
N MET A 1 3.45 -9.78 34.96
CA MET A 1 4.18 -10.61 33.98
C MET A 1 5.61 -10.12 33.96
N ALA A 2 6.59 -11.01 34.02
CA ALA A 2 7.99 -10.63 33.79
C ALA A 2 8.12 -10.01 32.39
N THR A 3 8.95 -8.99 32.23
CA THR A 3 9.21 -8.40 30.91
C THR A 3 9.95 -9.43 30.06
N ILE A 4 9.25 -9.99 29.07
CA ILE A 4 9.85 -10.91 28.09
C ILE A 4 10.68 -10.06 27.11
N ASN A 5 11.99 -10.17 27.20
CA ASN A 5 12.92 -9.46 26.32
C ASN A 5 13.28 -10.34 25.12
N LYS A 6 12.96 -9.87 23.92
CA LYS A 6 13.27 -10.53 22.66
C LYS A 6 14.14 -9.61 21.81
N LYS A 7 15.34 -10.07 21.44
CA LYS A 7 16.25 -9.37 20.54
C LYS A 7 16.16 -9.99 19.15
N PHE A 8 15.93 -9.20 18.12
CA PHE A 8 15.89 -9.69 16.74
C PHE A 8 17.19 -9.32 16.01
N TYR A 9 17.85 -10.31 15.41
CA TYR A 9 19.09 -10.14 14.65
C TYR A 9 18.73 -10.24 13.17
N ILE A 10 19.12 -9.24 12.41
CA ILE A 10 18.84 -9.15 10.98
C ILE A 10 20.04 -9.74 10.24
N ASP A 11 19.81 -10.85 9.53
CA ASP A 11 20.82 -11.50 8.70
C ASP A 11 20.85 -10.85 7.30
N LYS A 12 19.68 -10.43 6.82
CA LYS A 12 19.50 -9.83 5.50
C LYS A 12 18.51 -8.67 5.56
N LEU A 13 18.85 -7.58 4.88
CA LEU A 13 17.98 -6.43 4.68
C LEU A 13 17.88 -6.15 3.18
N GLU A 14 16.66 -6.07 2.67
CA GLU A 14 16.38 -5.78 1.27
C GLU A 14 15.41 -4.60 1.14
N GLU A 15 15.70 -3.72 0.20
CA GLU A 15 14.77 -2.67 -0.23
C GLU A 15 13.86 -3.22 -1.35
N ILE A 16 12.55 -3.02 -1.18
CA ILE A 16 11.53 -3.47 -2.12
C ILE A 16 10.67 -2.28 -2.53
N ASP A 17 10.57 -2.03 -3.84
CA ASP A 17 9.59 -1.07 -4.39
C ASP A 17 8.19 -1.72 -4.44
N VAL A 18 7.27 -1.17 -3.64
CA VAL A 18 5.85 -1.54 -3.70
C VAL A 18 5.05 -0.27 -3.97
N CYS A 19 4.38 -0.24 -5.12
CA CYS A 19 3.50 0.87 -5.51
C CYS A 19 4.20 2.24 -5.59
N GLY A 20 5.51 2.30 -5.86
CA GLY A 20 6.29 3.55 -5.90
C GLY A 20 6.80 4.02 -4.53
N HIS A 21 6.74 3.15 -3.52
CA HIS A 21 7.25 3.38 -2.18
C HIS A 21 8.29 2.32 -1.82
N THR A 22 9.36 2.74 -1.16
CA THR A 22 10.39 1.84 -0.63
C THR A 22 9.92 1.18 0.66
N PHE A 23 9.90 -0.14 0.67
CA PHE A 23 9.70 -1.00 1.84
C PHE A 23 11.01 -1.69 2.18
N PHE A 24 11.22 -1.95 3.48
CA PHE A 24 12.33 -2.77 3.94
C PHE A 24 11.81 -4.14 4.33
N SER A 25 12.37 -5.17 3.70
CA SER A 25 12.19 -6.57 4.11
C SER A 25 13.42 -7.02 4.87
N PHE A 26 13.23 -7.63 6.03
CA PHE A 26 14.31 -8.16 6.84
C PHE A 26 14.08 -9.65 7.08
N GLU A 27 15.15 -10.41 6.91
CA GLU A 27 15.23 -11.82 7.29
C GLU A 27 16.22 -11.94 8.44
N GLY A 28 15.90 -12.79 9.41
CA GLY A 28 16.65 -12.85 10.65
C GLY A 28 16.11 -13.87 11.63
N GLY A 29 16.72 -13.90 12.81
CA GLY A 29 16.34 -14.78 13.90
C GLY A 29 16.26 -14.04 15.24
N ALA A 30 15.42 -14.52 16.14
CA ALA A 30 15.25 -13.93 17.46
C ALA A 30 16.09 -14.66 18.50
N PHE A 31 16.72 -13.91 19.40
CA PHE A 31 17.24 -14.42 20.66
C PHE A 31 16.28 -14.08 21.81
N GLN A 32 15.92 -15.08 22.58
CA GLN A 32 15.03 -14.96 23.72
C GLN A 32 15.41 -16.02 24.76
N LEU A 33 15.52 -15.61 26.02
CA LEU A 33 15.77 -16.56 27.11
C LEU A 33 14.50 -17.34 27.44
N PRO A 34 14.64 -18.60 27.90
CA PRO A 34 13.51 -19.35 28.43
C PRO A 34 12.88 -18.62 29.61
N TYR A 35 11.57 -18.78 29.79
CA TYR A 35 10.84 -18.28 30.96
C TYR A 35 9.81 -19.30 31.43
N ASP A 36 9.33 -19.13 32.66
CA ASP A 36 8.35 -20.03 33.27
C ASP A 36 6.93 -19.78 32.73
N VAL A 37 6.15 -20.84 32.66
CA VAL A 37 4.73 -20.78 32.28
C VAL A 37 3.84 -21.01 33.50
N ASN A 38 2.60 -20.54 33.40
CA ASN A 38 1.59 -20.80 34.41
C ASN A 38 0.65 -21.88 33.88
N PRO A 39 0.17 -22.80 34.73
CA PRO A 39 -0.84 -23.76 34.31
C PRO A 39 -2.13 -23.04 33.95
N ALA A 40 -2.83 -23.51 32.92
CA ALA A 40 -4.19 -23.03 32.67
C ALA A 40 -5.14 -23.45 33.80
N ALA A 41 -6.22 -22.68 33.95
CA ALA A 41 -7.26 -22.97 34.93
C ALA A 41 -7.94 -24.32 34.65
N GLY A 42 -8.41 -24.98 35.70
CA GLY A 42 -9.18 -26.21 35.61
C GLY A 42 -9.19 -27.00 36.91
N GLU A 43 -10.00 -28.05 36.96
CA GLU A 43 -10.22 -28.85 38.18
C GLU A 43 -9.02 -29.72 38.54
N HIS A 44 -8.40 -30.38 37.54
CA HIS A 44 -7.20 -31.16 37.77
C HIS A 44 -6.01 -30.23 37.99
N THR A 45 -5.30 -30.42 39.10
CA THR A 45 -4.11 -29.65 39.46
C THR A 45 -2.91 -30.57 39.67
N TYR A 46 -1.81 -30.31 38.98
CA TYR A 46 -0.61 -31.14 39.10
C TYR A 46 -0.03 -31.16 40.53
N SER A 47 -0.12 -30.04 41.26
CA SER A 47 0.45 -29.89 42.61
C SER A 47 -0.24 -30.77 43.65
N THR A 48 -1.44 -31.27 43.36
CA THR A 48 -2.20 -32.18 44.23
C THR A 48 -2.26 -33.62 43.69
N CYS A 49 -1.84 -33.86 42.44
CA CYS A 49 -1.86 -35.18 41.83
C CYS A 49 -0.51 -35.90 41.97
N GLU A 50 -0.46 -36.94 42.81
CA GLU A 50 0.76 -37.75 43.02
C GLU A 50 1.29 -38.40 41.72
N GLY A 51 0.40 -38.81 40.81
CA GLY A 51 0.80 -39.32 39.50
C GLY A 51 1.55 -38.28 38.66
N CYS A 52 1.03 -37.05 38.61
CA CYS A 52 1.67 -35.94 37.89
C CYS A 52 2.98 -35.51 38.56
N LYS A 53 3.07 -35.50 39.90
CA LYS A 53 4.33 -35.24 40.63
C LYS A 53 5.41 -36.28 40.31
N LYS A 54 5.05 -37.56 40.31
CA LYS A 54 5.98 -38.64 39.96
C LYS A 54 6.44 -38.53 38.50
N GLN A 55 5.52 -38.27 37.58
CA GLN A 55 5.87 -38.04 36.17
C GLN A 55 6.80 -36.84 35.99
N ARG A 56 6.52 -35.72 36.68
CA ARG A 56 7.38 -34.54 36.70
C ARG A 56 8.80 -34.88 37.15
N GLN A 57 8.95 -35.65 38.22
CA GLN A 57 10.26 -36.06 38.72
C GLN A 57 11.00 -36.94 37.71
N ASN A 58 10.31 -37.90 37.09
CA ASN A 58 10.90 -38.75 36.05
C ASN A 58 11.41 -37.93 34.85
N ILE A 59 10.65 -36.91 34.43
CA ILE A 59 11.06 -36.00 33.34
C ILE A 59 12.32 -35.23 33.75
N ILE A 60 12.36 -34.69 34.98
CA ILE A 60 13.53 -33.97 35.50
C ILE A 60 14.77 -34.87 35.50
N ASP A 61 14.63 -36.09 36.02
CA ASP A 61 15.73 -37.05 36.12
C ASP A 61 16.26 -37.44 34.73
N GLU A 62 15.35 -37.65 33.78
CA GLU A 62 15.71 -37.98 32.40
C GLU A 62 16.40 -36.81 31.69
N ILE A 63 15.90 -35.57 31.82
CA ILE A 63 16.57 -34.38 31.28
C ILE A 63 17.98 -34.27 31.85
N LYS A 64 18.15 -34.40 33.18
CA LYS A 64 19.47 -34.34 33.83
C LYS A 64 20.42 -35.42 33.31
N ARG A 65 19.90 -36.62 33.05
CA ARG A 65 20.68 -37.76 32.55
C ARG A 65 21.25 -37.51 31.16
N VAL A 66 20.51 -36.85 30.28
CA VAL A 66 20.86 -36.67 28.86
C VAL A 66 21.38 -35.27 28.51
N ASN A 67 21.38 -34.34 29.47
CA ASN A 67 21.73 -32.94 29.20
C ASN A 67 23.24 -32.76 28.96
N VAL A 68 23.60 -32.55 27.69
CA VAL A 68 24.96 -32.19 27.26
C VAL A 68 25.01 -30.82 26.58
N PHE A 69 23.98 -29.98 26.75
CA PHE A 69 23.91 -28.65 26.16
C PHE A 69 25.06 -27.75 26.66
N PRO A 70 25.68 -26.92 25.79
CA PRO A 70 25.36 -26.66 24.38
C PRO A 70 26.10 -27.58 23.39
N LEU A 71 26.67 -28.71 23.84
CA LEU A 71 27.47 -29.62 22.99
C LEU A 71 26.64 -30.72 22.31
N CYS A 72 25.31 -30.60 22.31
CA CYS A 72 24.40 -31.64 21.82
C CYS A 72 24.32 -31.78 20.29
N CYS A 73 24.65 -30.75 19.51
CA CYS A 73 24.69 -30.80 18.04
C CYS A 73 25.66 -29.77 17.45
N GLU A 74 25.94 -29.85 16.14
CA GLU A 74 26.85 -28.91 15.46
C GLU A 74 26.41 -27.45 15.57
N GLU A 75 25.10 -27.17 15.47
CA GLU A 75 24.59 -25.81 15.59
C GLU A 75 24.76 -25.27 17.02
N HIS A 76 24.40 -26.05 18.04
CA HIS A 76 24.57 -25.62 19.44
C HIS A 76 26.04 -25.47 19.85
N LYS A 77 26.97 -26.24 19.26
CA LYS A 77 28.42 -26.07 19.48
C LYS A 77 28.91 -24.66 19.10
N THR A 78 28.16 -23.93 18.27
CA THR A 78 28.48 -22.54 17.90
C THR A 78 27.98 -21.50 18.90
N LEU A 79 27.03 -21.84 19.79
CA LEU A 79 26.46 -20.92 20.78
C LEU A 79 27.50 -20.19 21.66
N PRO A 80 28.59 -20.82 22.12
CA PRO A 80 29.63 -20.12 22.88
C PRO A 80 30.28 -18.94 22.13
N SER A 81 30.17 -18.88 20.80
CA SER A 81 30.65 -17.75 19.99
C SER A 81 29.63 -16.61 19.83
N PHE A 82 28.37 -16.84 20.21
CA PHE A 82 27.33 -15.82 20.15
C PHE A 82 27.44 -14.85 21.32
N ALA A 83 27.55 -13.55 21.04
CA ALA A 83 27.87 -12.52 22.04
C ALA A 83 26.85 -12.41 23.18
N ASP A 84 25.57 -12.68 22.91
CA ASP A 84 24.50 -12.61 23.92
C ASP A 84 24.23 -13.97 24.61
N PHE A 85 24.97 -15.04 24.25
CA PHE A 85 24.85 -16.32 24.91
C PHE A 85 25.58 -16.35 26.25
N ASN A 86 24.90 -16.84 27.28
CA ASN A 86 25.50 -17.15 28.57
C ASN A 86 24.92 -18.47 29.09
N ILE A 87 25.78 -19.47 29.30
CA ILE A 87 25.39 -20.80 29.77
C ILE A 87 24.75 -20.78 31.15
N GLU A 88 25.08 -19.80 32.00
CA GLU A 88 24.50 -19.67 33.33
C GLU A 88 22.98 -19.45 33.28
N ASN A 89 22.47 -18.84 32.19
CA ASN A 89 21.03 -18.64 31.99
C ASN A 89 20.26 -19.94 31.71
N TYR A 90 20.95 -21.08 31.54
CA TYR A 90 20.36 -22.38 31.21
C TYR A 90 20.57 -23.43 32.29
N LYS A 91 21.21 -23.07 33.41
CA LYS A 91 21.39 -23.98 34.55
C LYS A 91 20.10 -24.10 35.36
N GLU A 92 19.90 -25.30 35.92
CA GLU A 92 18.79 -25.60 36.86
C GLU A 92 17.38 -25.38 36.29
N LEU A 93 17.25 -25.37 34.96
CA LEU A 93 15.97 -25.18 34.28
C LEU A 93 15.15 -26.48 34.14
N GLU A 94 15.66 -27.64 34.56
CA GLU A 94 14.99 -28.93 34.31
C GLU A 94 13.59 -28.98 34.93
N GLY A 95 13.41 -28.33 36.09
CA GLY A 95 12.10 -28.17 36.72
C GLY A 95 11.13 -27.37 35.85
N SER A 96 11.57 -26.22 35.34
CA SER A 96 10.78 -25.36 34.44
C SER A 96 10.38 -26.08 33.15
N ILE A 97 11.31 -26.87 32.57
CA ILE A 97 11.02 -27.67 31.39
C ILE A 97 9.98 -28.76 31.68
N ALA A 98 10.12 -29.46 32.81
CA ALA A 98 9.12 -30.45 33.22
C ALA A 98 7.74 -29.81 33.48
N ASP A 99 7.70 -28.62 34.09
CA ASP A 99 6.46 -27.88 34.32
C ASP A 99 5.74 -27.54 33.01
N LYS A 100 6.47 -27.10 31.97
CA LYS A 100 5.91 -26.86 30.63
C LYS A 100 5.20 -28.09 30.05
N ILE A 101 5.81 -29.27 30.17
CA ILE A 101 5.23 -30.54 29.71
C ILE A 101 3.99 -30.90 30.55
N ILE A 102 4.13 -30.91 31.87
CA ILE A 102 3.05 -31.30 32.80
C ILE A 102 1.85 -30.38 32.66
N TYR A 103 2.06 -29.07 32.58
CA TYR A 103 0.96 -28.10 32.48
C TYR A 103 0.24 -28.21 31.15
N THR A 104 0.94 -28.58 30.06
CA THR A 104 0.32 -28.80 28.76
C THR A 104 -0.51 -30.09 28.75
N ALA A 105 -0.02 -31.17 29.38
CA ALA A 105 -0.84 -32.38 29.56
C ALA A 105 -2.05 -32.12 30.48
N GLN A 106 -1.87 -31.35 31.56
CA GLN A 106 -2.96 -30.90 32.44
C GLN A 106 -3.99 -30.06 31.68
N PHE A 107 -3.54 -29.19 30.78
CA PHE A 107 -4.42 -28.37 29.94
C PHE A 107 -5.44 -29.24 29.20
N VAL A 108 -4.95 -30.29 28.53
CA VAL A 108 -5.80 -31.21 27.77
C VAL A 108 -6.82 -31.88 28.69
N ILE A 109 -6.39 -32.39 29.86
CA ILE A 109 -7.28 -33.03 30.83
C ILE A 109 -8.42 -32.09 31.24
N ASN A 110 -8.11 -30.81 31.46
CA ASN A 110 -9.06 -29.85 31.99
C ASN A 110 -10.00 -29.22 30.97
N ASN A 111 -9.61 -29.16 29.69
CA ASN A 111 -10.28 -28.31 28.70
C ASN A 111 -10.75 -29.06 27.44
N ILE A 112 -10.53 -30.37 27.37
CA ILE A 112 -10.88 -31.16 26.17
C ILE A 112 -12.38 -31.17 25.85
N ASP A 113 -13.24 -30.87 26.81
CA ASP A 113 -14.70 -30.85 26.64
C ASP A 113 -15.31 -29.44 26.50
N ASN A 114 -14.47 -28.40 26.39
CA ASN A 114 -14.92 -27.04 26.10
C ASN A 114 -15.35 -26.92 24.62
N ASP A 115 -16.13 -25.88 24.32
CA ASP A 115 -16.61 -25.61 22.96
C ASP A 115 -15.46 -25.14 22.05
N ASP A 116 -14.57 -24.30 22.58
CA ASP A 116 -13.39 -23.72 21.92
C ASP A 116 -12.09 -24.51 22.17
N TRP A 117 -12.21 -25.79 22.58
CA TRP A 117 -11.10 -26.63 23.06
C TRP A 117 -9.84 -26.60 22.18
N PHE A 118 -9.99 -26.60 20.84
CA PHE A 118 -8.86 -26.69 19.94
C PHE A 118 -8.15 -25.35 19.78
N GLU A 119 -8.90 -24.26 19.62
CA GLU A 119 -8.33 -22.91 19.54
C GLU A 119 -7.65 -22.55 20.87
N ASP A 120 -8.25 -22.90 22.00
CA ASP A 120 -7.66 -22.67 23.32
C ASP A 120 -6.40 -23.51 23.53
N PHE A 121 -6.40 -24.78 23.09
CA PHE A 121 -5.21 -25.62 23.09
C PHE A 121 -4.09 -25.02 22.23
N GLN A 122 -4.39 -24.59 21.01
CA GLN A 122 -3.40 -23.95 20.12
C GLN A 122 -2.80 -22.69 20.77
N ASN A 123 -3.64 -21.84 21.35
CA ASN A 123 -3.19 -20.62 22.03
C ASN A 123 -2.27 -20.95 23.22
N TYR A 124 -2.64 -21.94 24.04
CA TYR A 124 -1.81 -22.35 25.19
C TYR A 124 -0.51 -23.03 24.74
N PHE A 125 -0.58 -23.89 23.73
CA PHE A 125 0.56 -24.58 23.16
C PHE A 125 1.58 -23.58 22.58
N GLU A 126 1.13 -22.59 21.82
CA GLU A 126 1.99 -21.51 21.30
C GLU A 126 2.69 -20.73 22.42
N TYR A 127 1.96 -20.39 23.48
CA TYR A 127 2.52 -19.75 24.67
C TYR A 127 3.61 -20.60 25.33
N VAL A 128 3.38 -21.91 25.45
CA VAL A 128 4.36 -22.83 26.03
C VAL A 128 5.57 -22.99 25.12
N ILE A 129 5.39 -23.11 23.81
CA ILE A 129 6.51 -23.17 22.85
C ILE A 129 7.36 -21.90 22.91
N GLU A 130 6.74 -20.72 22.92
CA GLU A 130 7.45 -19.45 23.05
C GLU A 130 8.28 -19.36 24.35
N SER A 131 7.82 -20.01 25.41
CA SER A 131 8.51 -20.05 26.71
C SER A 131 9.82 -20.83 26.74
N PHE A 132 10.12 -21.64 25.72
CA PHE A 132 11.43 -22.27 25.58
C PHE A 132 12.51 -21.27 25.15
N GLY A 133 12.12 -20.06 24.76
CA GLY A 133 13.03 -19.07 24.20
C GLY A 133 13.38 -19.39 22.75
N SER A 134 14.38 -18.71 22.22
CA SER A 134 14.84 -18.89 20.85
C SER A 134 16.29 -18.49 20.68
N PHE A 135 16.93 -19.05 19.65
CA PHE A 135 18.23 -18.60 19.17
C PHE A 135 18.11 -18.02 17.76
N PRO A 136 19.00 -17.10 17.36
CA PRO A 136 19.07 -16.63 15.98
C PRO A 136 19.36 -17.77 15.00
N ASN A 137 19.21 -17.48 13.70
CA ASN A 137 19.48 -18.45 12.65
C ASN A 137 20.92 -19.00 12.78
N GLY A 138 21.09 -20.31 12.57
CA GLY A 138 22.39 -20.98 12.64
C GLY A 138 22.81 -21.50 14.02
N TYR A 139 22.04 -21.23 15.08
CA TYR A 139 22.36 -21.64 16.45
C TYR A 139 21.49 -22.79 17.00
N GLY A 140 20.65 -23.40 16.15
CA GLY A 140 19.85 -24.57 16.48
C GLY A 140 18.58 -24.28 17.27
N SER A 141 17.90 -25.35 17.68
CA SER A 141 16.59 -25.27 18.33
C SER A 141 16.68 -24.75 19.78
N PRO A 142 15.58 -24.22 20.36
CA PRO A 142 15.55 -23.79 21.75
C PRO A 142 15.96 -24.88 22.75
N TYR A 143 16.51 -24.47 23.90
CA TYR A 143 17.01 -25.36 24.94
C TYR A 143 15.95 -26.38 25.39
N GLN A 144 16.26 -27.68 25.26
CA GLN A 144 15.42 -28.80 25.70
C GLN A 144 14.02 -28.91 25.05
N ILE A 145 13.72 -28.15 23.99
CA ILE A 145 12.41 -28.21 23.33
C ILE A 145 12.13 -29.61 22.73
N ASN A 146 13.17 -30.34 22.33
CA ASN A 146 13.01 -31.71 21.81
C ASN A 146 12.41 -32.66 22.86
N ASN A 147 12.74 -32.47 24.15
CA ASN A 147 12.15 -33.27 25.23
C ASN A 147 10.66 -32.96 25.40
N PHE A 148 10.24 -31.71 25.15
CA PHE A 148 8.83 -31.36 25.14
C PHE A 148 8.06 -32.13 24.06
N TYR A 149 8.58 -32.13 22.83
CA TYR A 149 7.98 -32.89 21.72
C TYR A 149 8.08 -34.42 21.90
N GLY A 150 9.07 -34.91 22.67
CA GLY A 150 9.20 -36.33 23.00
C GLY A 150 8.21 -36.80 24.06
N PHE A 151 8.13 -36.12 25.21
CA PHE A 151 7.31 -36.57 26.34
C PHE A 151 5.83 -36.22 26.19
N LEU A 152 5.49 -35.06 25.61
CA LEU A 152 4.12 -34.57 25.63
C LEU A 152 3.13 -35.50 24.89
N PRO A 153 3.41 -36.00 23.67
CA PRO A 153 2.52 -36.91 22.97
C PRO A 153 2.23 -38.18 23.78
N ASP A 154 3.27 -38.84 24.29
CA ASP A 154 3.16 -40.05 25.11
C ASP A 154 2.33 -39.81 26.38
N MET A 155 2.49 -38.63 26.99
CA MET A 155 1.71 -38.25 28.18
C MET A 155 0.23 -38.04 27.90
N ILE A 156 -0.10 -37.44 26.75
CA ILE A 156 -1.49 -37.23 26.34
C ILE A 156 -2.12 -38.57 25.96
N ASP A 157 -1.45 -39.35 25.10
CA ASP A 157 -1.97 -40.61 24.59
C ASP A 157 -2.10 -41.66 25.71
N GLY A 158 -1.10 -41.75 26.60
CA GLY A 158 -1.15 -42.66 27.76
C GLY A 158 -2.25 -42.35 28.77
N LYS A 159 -2.88 -41.16 28.71
CA LYS A 159 -4.03 -40.79 29.53
C LYS A 159 -5.37 -40.87 28.79
N ARG A 160 -5.35 -41.18 27.49
CA ARG A 160 -6.54 -41.24 26.61
C ARG A 160 -7.68 -42.02 27.24
N ASP A 161 -7.41 -43.22 27.74
CA ASP A 161 -8.45 -44.10 28.29
C ASP A 161 -9.04 -43.59 29.61
N LEU A 162 -8.26 -42.83 30.38
CA LEU A 162 -8.66 -42.27 31.68
C LEU A 162 -9.54 -41.03 31.55
N LEU A 163 -9.52 -40.36 30.38
CA LEU A 163 -10.33 -39.16 30.15
C LEU A 163 -11.81 -39.51 29.97
N SER A 164 -12.65 -38.78 30.69
CA SER A 164 -14.11 -38.83 30.58
C SER A 164 -14.68 -37.42 30.72
N SER A 165 -15.84 -37.20 30.10
CA SER A 165 -16.56 -35.93 30.21
C SER A 165 -18.06 -36.22 30.29
N PRO A 166 -18.82 -35.46 31.09
CA PRO A 166 -20.28 -35.52 31.07
C PRO A 166 -20.89 -34.83 29.83
N LYS A 167 -20.13 -34.01 29.09
CA LYS A 167 -20.61 -33.20 27.95
C LYS A 167 -20.45 -33.89 26.61
N ILE A 168 -19.40 -34.71 26.43
CA ILE A 168 -19.03 -35.31 25.15
C ILE A 168 -18.78 -36.81 25.27
N SER A 169 -18.98 -37.54 24.18
CA SER A 169 -18.78 -39.00 24.13
C SER A 169 -17.30 -39.38 24.17
N LYS A 170 -17.01 -40.64 24.53
CA LYS A 170 -15.63 -41.17 24.49
C LYS A 170 -15.03 -41.14 23.08
N GLU A 171 -15.85 -41.38 22.05
CA GLU A 171 -15.42 -41.30 20.65
C GLU A 171 -15.01 -39.88 20.27
N GLU A 172 -15.78 -38.88 20.71
CA GLU A 172 -15.44 -37.47 20.48
C GLU A 172 -14.16 -37.07 21.23
N ILE A 173 -13.98 -37.50 22.48
CA ILE A 173 -12.71 -37.30 23.22
C ILE A 173 -11.54 -37.86 22.42
N ASN A 174 -11.65 -39.08 21.89
CA ASN A 174 -10.58 -39.70 21.11
C ASN A 174 -10.26 -38.90 19.84
N LYS A 175 -11.28 -38.44 19.09
CA LYS A 175 -11.10 -37.57 17.92
C LYS A 175 -10.36 -36.27 18.26
N ARG A 176 -10.73 -35.62 19.37
CA ARG A 176 -10.08 -34.40 19.83
C ARG A 176 -8.61 -34.63 20.21
N ILE A 177 -8.31 -35.74 20.88
CA ILE A 177 -6.92 -36.14 21.18
C ILE A 177 -6.13 -36.37 19.90
N ASP A 178 -6.70 -37.06 18.91
CA ASP A 178 -6.02 -37.31 17.64
C ASP A 178 -5.67 -36.00 16.93
N SER A 179 -6.58 -35.03 16.92
CA SER A 179 -6.30 -33.68 16.40
C SER A 179 -5.22 -32.93 17.19
N ILE A 180 -5.17 -33.08 18.52
CA ILE A 180 -4.12 -32.50 19.36
C ILE A 180 -2.76 -33.11 19.03
N LEU A 181 -2.68 -34.44 18.98
CA LEU A 181 -1.45 -35.16 18.67
C LEU A 181 -0.97 -34.83 17.26
N GLU A 182 -1.87 -34.80 16.28
CA GLU A 182 -1.56 -34.37 14.91
C GLU A 182 -1.02 -32.93 14.90
N HIS A 183 -1.62 -32.01 15.65
CA HIS A 183 -1.13 -30.63 15.77
C HIS A 183 0.29 -30.57 16.37
N ILE A 184 0.56 -31.32 17.44
CA ILE A 184 1.89 -31.39 18.07
C ILE A 184 2.92 -31.95 17.09
N HIS A 185 2.58 -33.03 16.38
CA HIS A 185 3.44 -33.63 15.38
C HIS A 185 3.74 -32.68 14.21
N ASN A 186 2.73 -31.99 13.69
CA ASN A 186 2.89 -31.03 12.59
C ASN A 186 3.68 -29.77 13.00
N ALA A 187 3.63 -29.40 14.29
CA ALA A 187 4.42 -28.29 14.81
C ALA A 187 5.91 -28.65 14.95
N PHE A 188 6.24 -29.93 15.09
CA PHE A 188 7.64 -30.38 15.15
C PHE A 188 8.24 -30.50 13.75
N ILE A 189 9.38 -29.83 13.52
CA ILE A 189 10.12 -29.93 12.27
C ILE A 189 11.48 -30.55 12.60
N PRO A 190 11.75 -31.80 12.17
CA PRO A 190 13.04 -32.43 12.39
C PRO A 190 14.17 -31.63 11.78
N ALA A 191 15.33 -31.61 12.45
CA ALA A 191 16.54 -30.98 11.91
C ALA A 191 16.86 -31.53 10.51
N GLY A 192 17.02 -30.62 9.53
CA GLY A 192 17.33 -30.97 8.13
C GLY A 192 16.12 -31.19 7.21
N GLN A 193 14.88 -31.18 7.72
CA GLN A 193 13.68 -31.16 6.88
C GLN A 193 13.22 -29.73 6.61
N LYS A 194 13.11 -29.35 5.33
CA LYS A 194 12.39 -28.13 4.96
C LYS A 194 10.92 -28.34 5.29
N ARG A 195 10.27 -27.36 5.94
CA ARG A 195 8.80 -27.31 5.98
C ARG A 195 8.28 -27.63 4.57
N PRO A 196 7.21 -28.43 4.43
CA PRO A 196 6.46 -28.42 3.18
C PRO A 196 6.24 -26.94 2.83
N LYS A 197 6.55 -26.54 1.59
CA LYS A 197 6.25 -25.18 1.14
C LYS A 197 4.76 -24.98 1.36
N GLU A 198 4.37 -24.34 2.46
CA GLU A 198 2.99 -23.89 2.64
C GLU A 198 2.69 -23.06 1.40
N ASP A 199 1.70 -23.51 0.62
CA ASP A 199 1.38 -22.94 -0.67
C ASP A 199 1.25 -21.41 -0.55
N ASN A 200 2.23 -20.70 -1.12
CA ASN A 200 2.13 -19.29 -1.47
C ASN A 200 1.77 -18.26 -0.35
N LYS A 201 2.32 -18.40 0.87
CA LYS A 201 2.29 -17.31 1.89
C LYS A 201 3.56 -16.45 1.95
N ASP A 202 4.42 -16.54 0.94
CA ASP A 202 5.63 -15.71 0.84
C ASP A 202 5.22 -14.22 0.78
N PHE A 203 5.59 -13.47 1.82
CA PHE A 203 5.28 -12.05 1.95
C PHE A 203 5.73 -11.26 0.72
N ASN A 204 6.89 -11.56 0.15
CA ASN A 204 7.41 -10.89 -1.05
C ASN A 204 6.57 -11.25 -2.29
N LEU A 205 6.08 -12.49 -2.37
CA LEU A 205 5.17 -12.92 -3.43
C LEU A 205 3.81 -12.21 -3.34
N LEU A 206 3.27 -12.02 -2.13
CA LEU A 206 2.02 -11.29 -1.91
C LEU A 206 2.18 -9.80 -2.24
N LEU A 207 3.26 -9.17 -1.78
CA LEU A 207 3.58 -7.78 -2.10
C LEU A 207 3.76 -7.57 -3.60
N SER A 208 4.50 -8.45 -4.28
CA SER A 208 4.68 -8.35 -5.73
C SER A 208 3.39 -8.60 -6.51
N THR A 209 2.50 -9.47 -6.01
CA THR A 209 1.16 -9.69 -6.57
C THR A 209 0.31 -8.42 -6.46
N TYR A 210 0.30 -7.78 -5.28
CA TYR A 210 -0.40 -6.50 -5.09
C TYR A 210 0.19 -5.37 -5.94
N SER A 211 1.52 -5.23 -5.94
CA SER A 211 2.26 -4.23 -6.72
C SER A 211 1.94 -4.35 -8.21
N ARG A 212 1.86 -5.58 -8.75
CA ARG A 212 1.46 -5.82 -10.13
C ARG A 212 0.04 -5.33 -10.40
N TRP A 213 -0.91 -5.72 -9.56
CA TRP A 213 -2.29 -5.23 -9.69
C TRP A 213 -2.36 -3.71 -9.65
N TYR A 214 -1.67 -3.06 -8.71
CA TYR A 214 -1.64 -1.61 -8.57
C TYR A 214 -1.06 -0.92 -9.81
N LYS A 215 0.03 -1.45 -10.38
CA LYS A 215 0.66 -0.93 -11.60
C LYS A 215 -0.20 -1.16 -12.87
N THR A 216 -0.99 -2.23 -12.90
CA THR A 216 -1.88 -2.55 -14.03
C THR A 216 -3.21 -1.81 -13.95
N PHE A 217 -3.74 -1.55 -12.75
CA PHE A 217 -5.02 -0.85 -12.60
C PHE A 217 -4.91 0.59 -13.15
N PRO A 218 -5.87 1.08 -13.96
CA PRO A 218 -5.75 2.33 -14.69
C PRO A 218 -6.03 3.56 -13.80
N PHE A 219 -5.33 3.70 -12.66
CA PHE A 219 -5.45 4.83 -11.75
C PHE A 219 -5.20 6.19 -12.40
N ASN A 220 -4.49 6.19 -13.53
CA ASN A 220 -4.20 7.39 -14.29
C ASN A 220 -5.43 7.98 -15.02
N LEU A 221 -6.55 7.26 -15.09
CA LEU A 221 -7.82 7.83 -15.54
C LEU A 221 -8.27 8.91 -14.55
N SER A 222 -8.69 10.06 -15.08
CA SER A 222 -9.05 11.25 -14.29
C SER A 222 -9.97 10.94 -13.09
N TYR A 223 -10.94 10.06 -13.28
CA TYR A 223 -11.92 9.70 -12.24
C TYR A 223 -11.46 8.58 -11.29
N PHE A 224 -10.35 7.89 -11.58
CA PHE A 224 -9.72 6.93 -10.65
C PHE A 224 -8.55 7.53 -9.87
N GLN A 225 -8.00 8.67 -10.31
CA GLN A 225 -6.91 9.37 -9.63
C GLN A 225 -7.11 9.54 -8.11
N PRO A 226 -8.31 9.93 -7.61
CA PRO A 226 -8.51 10.03 -6.16
C PRO A 226 -8.30 8.72 -5.39
N LEU A 227 -8.51 7.58 -6.05
CA LEU A 227 -8.34 6.25 -5.47
C LEU A 227 -6.87 5.82 -5.42
N GLN A 228 -6.01 6.34 -6.30
CA GLN A 228 -4.60 5.96 -6.38
C GLN A 228 -3.89 6.14 -5.03
N LYS A 229 -4.07 7.32 -4.42
CA LYS A 229 -3.47 7.64 -3.11
C LYS A 229 -3.94 6.69 -2.01
N LYS A 230 -5.21 6.28 -2.03
CA LYS A 230 -5.75 5.31 -1.06
C LYS A 230 -5.03 3.97 -1.21
N TYR A 231 -5.03 3.41 -2.42
CA TYR A 231 -4.48 2.07 -2.66
C TYR A 231 -2.94 2.02 -2.67
N SER A 232 -2.25 3.15 -2.83
CA SER A 232 -0.79 3.22 -2.58
C SER A 232 -0.40 3.00 -1.12
N LYS A 233 -1.32 3.30 -0.18
CA LYS A 233 -1.06 3.28 1.27
C LYS A 233 -1.70 2.10 2.00
N THR A 234 -2.74 1.51 1.43
CA THR A 234 -3.43 0.36 2.02
C THR A 234 -3.03 -0.90 1.26
N ILE A 235 -2.16 -1.72 1.86
CA ILE A 235 -1.71 -3.00 1.28
C ILE A 235 -2.53 -4.14 1.91
N PRO A 236 -3.49 -4.76 1.19
CA PRO A 236 -4.41 -5.75 1.73
C PRO A 236 -3.80 -7.16 1.69
N ILE A 237 -2.64 -7.34 2.32
CA ILE A 237 -1.94 -8.65 2.37
C ILE A 237 -2.33 -9.48 3.61
N VAL A 238 -2.91 -8.84 4.60
CA VAL A 238 -3.44 -9.48 5.80
C VAL A 238 -4.86 -9.95 5.52
N ASN A 239 -5.10 -11.25 5.72
CA ASN A 239 -6.44 -11.81 5.79
C ASN A 239 -7.08 -11.29 7.08
N GLY A 240 -8.26 -10.67 6.99
CA GLY A 240 -8.91 -9.92 8.08
C GLY A 240 -9.28 -10.73 9.34
N GLU A 241 -8.91 -12.01 9.39
CA GLU A 241 -9.03 -12.86 10.57
C GLU A 241 -7.87 -12.57 11.54
N VAL A 242 -8.20 -11.88 12.62
CA VAL A 242 -7.29 -11.62 13.74
C VAL A 242 -7.63 -12.60 14.86
N ARG A 243 -6.69 -13.48 15.22
CA ARG A 243 -6.80 -14.36 16.37
C ARG A 243 -6.09 -13.74 17.56
N TYR A 244 -6.78 -13.62 18.69
CA TYR A 244 -6.18 -13.14 19.93
C TYR A 244 -5.78 -14.32 20.82
N ASN A 245 -4.49 -14.40 21.19
CA ASN A 245 -4.01 -15.40 22.12
C ASN A 245 -4.02 -14.83 23.55
N LYS A 246 -4.94 -15.34 24.38
CA LYS A 246 -5.14 -14.87 25.76
C LYS A 246 -3.96 -15.17 26.71
N TYR A 247 -3.10 -16.12 26.37
CA TYR A 247 -1.95 -16.50 27.21
C TYR A 247 -0.72 -15.65 26.93
N THR A 248 -0.48 -15.29 25.67
CA THR A 248 0.61 -14.37 25.28
C THR A 248 0.19 -12.89 25.34
N GLY A 249 -1.12 -12.62 25.25
CA GLY A 249 -1.66 -11.27 25.13
C GLY A 249 -1.49 -10.66 23.72
N LEU A 250 -1.10 -11.47 22.73
CA LEU A 250 -0.80 -11.03 21.38
C LEU A 250 -1.96 -11.33 20.42
N SER A 251 -2.19 -10.42 19.48
CA SER A 251 -3.05 -10.66 18.32
C SER A 251 -2.20 -11.06 17.12
N ALA A 252 -2.51 -12.19 16.51
CA ALA A 252 -1.91 -12.64 15.27
C ALA A 252 -2.94 -12.51 14.13
N ALA A 253 -2.50 -12.06 12.96
CA ALA A 253 -3.33 -12.02 11.78
C ALA A 253 -2.70 -12.90 10.70
N SER A 254 -3.52 -13.67 10.02
CA SER A 254 -3.05 -14.53 8.94
C SER A 254 -2.77 -13.69 7.69
N LEU A 255 -1.74 -14.03 6.93
CA LEU A 255 -1.57 -13.47 5.59
C LEU A 255 -2.50 -14.18 4.60
N HIS A 256 -2.90 -13.47 3.56
CA HIS A 256 -3.53 -14.10 2.40
C HIS A 256 -2.59 -15.15 1.78
N SER A 257 -3.11 -16.27 1.28
CA SER A 257 -2.42 -17.02 0.23
C SER A 257 -2.47 -16.22 -1.09
N LYS A 258 -1.57 -16.50 -2.03
CA LYS A 258 -1.62 -15.87 -3.37
C LYS A 258 -2.97 -16.02 -4.05
N GLU A 259 -3.60 -17.20 -3.92
CA GLU A 259 -4.90 -17.49 -4.52
C GLU A 259 -6.00 -16.63 -3.88
N SER A 260 -6.03 -16.55 -2.54
CA SER A 260 -7.00 -15.72 -1.81
C SER A 260 -6.79 -14.22 -2.06
N LEU A 261 -5.53 -13.75 -2.13
CA LEU A 261 -5.21 -12.37 -2.48
C LEU A 261 -5.66 -12.06 -3.92
N THR A 262 -5.40 -12.97 -4.86
CA THR A 262 -5.82 -12.80 -6.25
C THR A 262 -7.34 -12.67 -6.34
N GLN A 263 -8.08 -13.53 -5.64
CA GLN A 263 -9.54 -13.46 -5.59
C GLN A 263 -10.02 -12.13 -4.97
N PHE A 264 -9.40 -11.71 -3.86
CA PHE A 264 -9.70 -10.41 -3.25
C PHE A 264 -9.48 -9.25 -4.23
N LEU A 265 -8.38 -9.25 -4.98
CA LEU A 265 -8.07 -8.20 -5.96
C LEU A 265 -9.04 -8.20 -7.15
N VAL A 266 -9.54 -9.36 -7.57
CA VAL A 266 -10.60 -9.47 -8.58
C VAL A 266 -11.89 -8.83 -8.07
N GLU A 267 -12.32 -9.16 -6.86
CA GLU A 267 -13.54 -8.58 -6.28
C GLU A 267 -13.39 -7.08 -6.02
N LEU A 268 -12.23 -6.64 -5.56
CA LEU A 268 -11.90 -5.22 -5.40
C LEU A 268 -12.00 -4.48 -6.74
N THR A 269 -11.43 -5.05 -7.80
CA THR A 269 -11.49 -4.47 -9.16
C THR A 269 -12.94 -4.32 -9.62
N LYS A 270 -13.75 -5.40 -9.49
CA LYS A 270 -15.18 -5.37 -9.82
C LYS A 270 -15.91 -4.29 -9.04
N ALA A 271 -15.65 -4.18 -7.74
CA ALA A 271 -16.26 -3.18 -6.87
C ALA A 271 -15.90 -1.75 -7.30
N ILE A 272 -14.64 -1.48 -7.65
CA ILE A 272 -14.21 -0.15 -8.11
C ILE A 272 -14.91 0.21 -9.42
N ILE A 273 -14.83 -0.64 -10.46
CA ILE A 273 -15.39 -0.31 -11.79
C ILE A 273 -16.93 -0.26 -11.78
N THR A 274 -17.58 -1.01 -10.89
CA THR A 274 -19.05 -0.94 -10.72
C THR A 274 -19.45 0.37 -10.01
N ASN A 275 -18.61 0.91 -9.13
CA ASN A 275 -18.93 2.11 -8.36
C ASN A 275 -18.44 3.42 -8.98
N VAL A 276 -17.42 3.36 -9.81
CA VAL A 276 -16.83 4.51 -10.48
C VAL A 276 -16.73 4.17 -11.97
N ASN A 277 -17.71 4.65 -12.74
CA ASN A 277 -17.81 4.45 -14.19
C ASN A 277 -18.50 5.64 -14.86
N ALA A 278 -18.43 5.68 -16.18
CA ALA A 278 -18.99 6.77 -16.99
C ALA A 278 -20.49 7.01 -16.74
N LEU A 279 -21.29 5.96 -16.54
CA LEU A 279 -22.72 6.10 -16.25
C LEU A 279 -22.94 6.84 -14.91
N LYS A 280 -22.29 6.40 -13.84
CA LYS A 280 -22.38 7.04 -12.52
C LYS A 280 -21.83 8.47 -12.51
N LEU A 281 -20.81 8.76 -13.33
CA LEU A 281 -20.27 10.12 -13.48
C LEU A 281 -21.25 11.02 -14.23
N TYR A 282 -21.89 10.50 -15.29
CA TYR A 282 -22.93 11.20 -16.04
C TYR A 282 -24.14 11.52 -15.15
N GLU A 283 -24.65 10.53 -14.40
CA GLU A 283 -25.76 10.70 -13.45
C GLU A 283 -25.48 11.76 -12.38
N LYS A 284 -24.22 11.94 -12.01
CA LYS A 284 -23.78 12.94 -11.01
C LYS A 284 -23.42 14.30 -11.62
N GLY A 285 -23.53 14.48 -12.94
CA GLY A 285 -23.10 15.70 -13.62
C GLY A 285 -21.59 15.98 -13.53
N MET A 286 -20.78 14.92 -13.37
CA MET A 286 -19.32 15.00 -13.21
C MET A 286 -18.56 14.66 -14.50
N LEU A 287 -19.26 14.46 -15.61
CA LEU A 287 -18.69 14.12 -16.92
C LEU A 287 -18.44 15.39 -17.73
N ASN A 288 -17.43 16.18 -17.33
CA ASN A 288 -17.25 17.56 -17.80
C ASN A 288 -16.42 17.68 -19.10
N ASP A 289 -15.65 16.64 -19.45
CA ASP A 289 -14.75 16.64 -20.62
C ASP A 289 -14.74 15.25 -21.27
N THR A 290 -15.77 14.98 -22.06
CA THR A 290 -16.02 13.67 -22.67
C THR A 290 -14.95 13.28 -23.69
N GLN A 291 -14.41 14.24 -24.45
CA GLN A 291 -13.35 14.00 -25.43
C GLN A 291 -12.04 13.62 -24.74
N LYS A 292 -11.63 14.36 -23.70
CA LYS A 292 -10.45 13.99 -22.90
C LYS A 292 -10.61 12.61 -22.26
N ILE A 293 -11.78 12.33 -21.69
CA ILE A 293 -12.06 11.02 -21.07
C ILE A 293 -12.00 9.90 -22.11
N GLN A 294 -12.53 10.12 -23.31
CA GLN A 294 -12.48 9.14 -24.39
C GLN A 294 -11.03 8.89 -24.83
N LEU A 295 -10.22 9.93 -24.97
CA LEU A 295 -8.80 9.81 -25.26
C LEU A 295 -8.05 9.04 -24.17
N GLU A 296 -8.29 9.39 -22.90
CA GLU A 296 -7.74 8.67 -21.74
C GLU A 296 -8.10 7.18 -21.77
N LEU A 297 -9.35 6.82 -22.06
CA LEU A 297 -9.79 5.43 -22.16
C LEU A 297 -9.05 4.66 -23.26
N VAL A 298 -8.90 5.24 -24.45
CA VAL A 298 -8.19 4.61 -25.58
C VAL A 298 -6.71 4.40 -25.23
N LEU A 299 -6.06 5.41 -24.64
CA LEU A 299 -4.65 5.32 -24.21
C LEU A 299 -4.46 4.25 -23.12
N ARG A 300 -5.33 4.21 -22.10
CA ARG A 300 -5.21 3.22 -21.01
C ARG A 300 -5.57 1.81 -21.44
N ASN A 301 -6.53 1.65 -22.34
CA ASN A 301 -6.79 0.34 -22.95
C ASN A 301 -5.53 -0.17 -23.69
N ARG A 302 -4.80 0.70 -24.39
CA ARG A 302 -3.55 0.32 -25.06
C ARG A 302 -2.47 -0.15 -24.08
N GLU A 303 -2.29 0.55 -22.97
CA GLU A 303 -1.35 0.14 -21.91
C GLU A 303 -1.70 -1.24 -21.33
N LEU A 304 -2.99 -1.52 -21.12
CA LEU A 304 -3.47 -2.82 -20.64
C LEU A 304 -3.21 -3.94 -21.66
N GLU A 305 -3.50 -3.71 -22.94
CA GLU A 305 -3.23 -4.68 -24.01
C GLU A 305 -1.73 -5.01 -24.10
N LEU A 306 -0.86 -4.01 -24.01
CA LEU A 306 0.60 -4.20 -24.01
C LEU A 306 1.08 -4.97 -22.77
N THR A 307 0.51 -4.67 -21.60
CA THR A 307 0.81 -5.40 -20.35
C THR A 307 0.42 -6.87 -20.46
N ALA A 308 -0.76 -7.16 -21.03
CA ALA A 308 -1.23 -8.52 -21.25
C ALA A 308 -0.29 -9.30 -22.19
N LEU A 309 0.17 -8.68 -23.28
CA LEU A 309 1.14 -9.30 -24.21
C LEU A 309 2.47 -9.64 -23.54
N ASN A 310 2.97 -8.77 -22.65
CA ASN A 310 4.22 -8.98 -21.92
C ASN A 310 4.13 -10.07 -20.83
N SER A 311 2.92 -10.46 -20.42
CA SER A 311 2.69 -11.43 -19.34
C SER A 311 2.62 -12.91 -19.78
N GLY A 312 2.84 -13.20 -21.07
CA GLY A 312 2.84 -14.56 -21.63
C GLY A 312 4.04 -15.42 -21.20
N LYS A 313 3.84 -16.74 -21.04
CA LYS A 313 4.90 -17.73 -20.74
C LYS A 313 5.80 -18.03 -21.96
N GLU A 314 6.98 -18.58 -21.65
CA GLU A 314 8.06 -19.09 -22.53
C GLU A 314 7.69 -19.30 -24.00
N ILE A 315 8.51 -18.67 -24.85
CA ILE A 315 8.28 -18.56 -26.29
C ILE A 315 9.27 -19.50 -27.00
N ASP A 316 8.74 -20.54 -27.64
CA ASP A 316 9.47 -21.26 -28.68
C ASP A 316 9.63 -20.38 -29.94
N SER A 317 10.34 -20.84 -30.97
CA SER A 317 10.55 -20.09 -32.21
C SER A 317 9.27 -19.75 -32.99
N LYS A 318 8.09 -20.24 -32.59
CA LYS A 318 6.79 -19.87 -33.19
C LYS A 318 6.00 -18.88 -32.32
N GLY A 319 6.27 -18.80 -31.02
CA GLY A 319 5.55 -17.92 -30.11
C GLY A 319 5.79 -16.43 -30.36
N TYR A 320 6.99 -16.00 -30.78
CA TYR A 320 7.26 -14.57 -31.03
C TYR A 320 6.47 -14.06 -32.25
N ILE A 321 6.30 -14.89 -33.28
CA ILE A 321 5.49 -14.55 -34.47
C ILE A 321 4.03 -14.34 -34.07
N LYS A 322 3.51 -15.16 -33.14
CA LYS A 322 2.13 -15.02 -32.63
C LYS A 322 1.95 -13.73 -31.84
N ILE A 323 2.92 -13.37 -31.00
CA ILE A 323 2.92 -12.10 -30.25
C ILE A 323 2.95 -10.92 -31.21
N LEU A 324 3.86 -10.92 -32.20
CA LEU A 324 3.95 -9.85 -33.19
C LEU A 324 2.66 -9.70 -33.99
N LYS A 325 2.04 -10.79 -34.44
CA LYS A 325 0.75 -10.75 -35.13
C LYS A 325 -0.36 -10.15 -34.26
N SER A 326 -0.44 -10.57 -32.99
CA SER A 326 -1.42 -10.00 -32.04
C SER A 326 -1.16 -8.51 -31.81
N TRP A 327 0.11 -8.13 -31.65
CA TRP A 327 0.51 -6.74 -31.49
C TRP A 327 0.11 -5.90 -32.71
N PHE A 328 0.46 -6.33 -33.93
CA PHE A 328 0.08 -5.60 -35.16
C PHE A 328 -1.43 -5.42 -35.32
N THR A 329 -2.23 -6.45 -34.99
CA THR A 329 -3.69 -6.34 -35.03
C THR A 329 -4.19 -5.30 -34.02
N SER A 330 -3.69 -5.35 -32.79
CA SER A 330 -4.06 -4.38 -31.74
C SER A 330 -3.59 -2.95 -32.05
N GLU A 331 -2.40 -2.78 -32.64
CA GLU A 331 -1.81 -1.48 -33.01
C GLU A 331 -2.65 -0.80 -34.09
N LYS A 332 -3.06 -1.54 -35.12
CA LYS A 332 -3.96 -1.02 -36.17
C LYS A 332 -5.31 -0.57 -35.60
N LYS A 333 -5.87 -1.33 -34.65
CA LYS A 333 -7.11 -0.96 -33.95
C LYS A 333 -6.93 0.32 -33.15
N PHE A 334 -5.86 0.43 -32.36
CA PHE A 334 -5.54 1.62 -31.58
C PHE A 334 -5.40 2.87 -32.44
N ILE A 335 -4.61 2.80 -33.54
CA ILE A 335 -4.46 3.93 -34.47
C ILE A 335 -5.82 4.37 -35.03
N LYS A 336 -6.69 3.41 -35.37
CA LYS A 336 -8.04 3.71 -35.86
C LYS A 336 -8.91 4.43 -34.83
N GLU A 337 -8.79 4.06 -33.55
CA GLU A 337 -9.56 4.67 -32.45
C GLU A 337 -9.05 6.06 -32.06
N ILE A 338 -7.73 6.29 -32.07
CA ILE A 338 -7.14 7.57 -31.63
C ILE A 338 -7.16 8.66 -32.71
N THR A 339 -7.06 8.28 -34.00
CA THR A 339 -7.03 9.23 -35.13
C THR A 339 -8.16 10.26 -35.15
N PRO A 340 -9.45 9.91 -34.96
CA PRO A 340 -10.52 10.91 -34.96
C PRO A 340 -10.42 11.87 -33.78
N LEU A 341 -9.98 11.39 -32.61
CA LEU A 341 -9.87 12.20 -31.39
C LEU A 341 -8.79 13.29 -31.51
N LEU A 342 -7.68 12.96 -32.17
CA LEU A 342 -6.59 13.93 -32.40
C LEU A 342 -6.99 15.03 -33.39
N LYS A 343 -7.78 14.69 -34.43
CA LYS A 343 -8.30 15.68 -35.40
C LYS A 343 -9.29 16.65 -34.78
N GLU A 344 -10.11 16.18 -33.84
CA GLU A 344 -11.04 17.04 -33.11
C GLU A 344 -10.31 17.98 -32.13
N ASP A 345 -9.27 17.53 -31.43
CA ASP A 345 -8.43 18.37 -30.55
C ASP A 345 -7.69 19.49 -31.34
N GLU A 346 -7.22 19.19 -32.55
CA GLU A 346 -6.66 20.22 -33.45
C GLU A 346 -7.71 21.26 -33.89
N SER A 347 -8.95 20.82 -34.16
CA SER A 347 -10.04 21.73 -34.55
C SER A 347 -10.52 22.66 -33.42
N LEU A 348 -10.31 22.27 -32.16
CA LEU A 348 -10.62 23.09 -30.98
C LEU A 348 -9.53 24.14 -30.71
N LYS A 349 -8.26 23.84 -31.04
CA LYS A 349 -7.15 24.81 -30.92
C LYS A 349 -7.20 25.94 -31.94
N GLU A 350 -7.91 25.77 -33.06
CA GLU A 350 -8.06 26.80 -34.10
C GLU A 350 -9.13 27.87 -33.81
N LYS A 351 -9.95 27.72 -32.75
CA LYS A 351 -10.85 28.78 -32.28
C LYS A 351 -10.30 29.47 -31.03
N ILE A 352 -9.12 30.08 -31.13
CA ILE A 352 -8.73 31.13 -30.18
C ILE A 352 -9.64 32.33 -30.47
N THR A 353 -10.68 32.51 -29.66
CA THR A 353 -11.32 33.82 -29.55
C THR A 353 -10.28 34.73 -28.92
N PRO A 354 -9.86 35.84 -29.57
CA PRO A 354 -8.78 36.64 -29.02
C PRO A 354 -9.19 37.22 -27.66
N GLU A 355 -8.43 36.88 -26.61
CA GLU A 355 -8.74 37.24 -25.21
C GLU A 355 -8.73 38.76 -24.97
N LEU A 356 -7.93 39.49 -25.76
CA LEU A 356 -7.83 40.96 -25.70
C LEU A 356 -8.12 41.56 -27.07
N SER A 357 -8.84 42.68 -27.12
CA SER A 357 -8.97 43.48 -28.33
C SER A 357 -7.64 44.14 -28.72
N ILE A 358 -7.45 44.43 -30.01
CA ILE A 358 -6.25 45.11 -30.53
C ILE A 358 -5.98 46.44 -29.81
N LYS A 359 -7.03 47.16 -29.40
CA LYS A 359 -6.91 48.42 -28.63
C LYS A 359 -6.36 48.19 -27.22
N GLN A 360 -6.79 47.13 -26.54
CA GLN A 360 -6.28 46.78 -25.22
C GLN A 360 -4.80 46.40 -25.30
N ILE A 361 -4.43 45.59 -26.31
CA ILE A 361 -3.04 45.19 -26.55
C ILE A 361 -2.18 46.42 -26.81
N ALA A 362 -2.60 47.29 -27.72
CA ALA A 362 -1.88 48.53 -28.03
C ALA A 362 -1.67 49.41 -26.80
N LEU A 363 -2.72 49.63 -26.01
CA LEU A 363 -2.65 50.47 -24.81
C LEU A 363 -1.78 49.84 -23.71
N LYS A 364 -1.85 48.52 -23.52
CA LYS A 364 -0.99 47.77 -22.59
C LYS A 364 0.48 47.95 -22.94
N LEU A 365 0.84 47.72 -24.21
CA LEU A 365 2.22 47.84 -24.70
C LEU A 365 2.79 49.25 -24.52
N VAL A 366 1.96 50.29 -24.65
CA VAL A 366 2.39 51.68 -24.40
C VAL A 366 2.76 51.91 -22.93
N TYR A 367 1.98 51.36 -21.99
CA TYR A 367 2.28 51.50 -20.56
C TYR A 367 3.48 50.66 -20.13
N GLU A 368 3.70 49.53 -20.79
CA GLU A 368 4.87 48.66 -20.55
C GLU A 368 6.16 49.19 -21.19
N GLY A 369 6.09 50.28 -21.95
CA GLY A 369 7.27 50.86 -22.62
C GLY A 369 7.81 50.00 -23.76
N ALA A 370 6.98 49.13 -24.34
CA ALA A 370 7.36 48.29 -25.47
C ALA A 370 7.61 49.11 -26.73
N VAL A 371 8.45 48.59 -27.63
CA VAL A 371 8.71 49.20 -28.95
C VAL A 371 7.91 48.45 -30.00
N VAL A 372 6.88 49.09 -30.58
CA VAL A 372 6.10 48.53 -31.70
C VAL A 372 6.38 49.32 -32.96
N ASN A 373 6.82 48.63 -34.00
CA ASN A 373 7.09 49.17 -35.33
C ASN A 373 6.52 48.22 -36.41
N ARG A 374 6.54 48.65 -37.67
CA ARG A 374 5.99 47.85 -38.78
C ARG A 374 6.68 46.49 -39.00
N ASN A 375 7.92 46.33 -38.53
CA ASN A 375 8.67 45.09 -38.69
C ASN A 375 8.29 44.04 -37.63
N ASN A 376 7.90 44.47 -36.42
CA ASN A 376 7.57 43.55 -35.32
C ASN A 376 6.07 43.47 -34.99
N CYS A 377 5.23 44.40 -35.47
CA CYS A 377 3.81 44.41 -35.12
C CYS A 377 3.06 43.15 -35.56
N GLY A 378 3.48 42.51 -36.65
CA GLY A 378 2.90 41.26 -37.15
C GLY A 378 3.24 40.04 -36.28
N GLU A 379 4.39 40.04 -35.63
CA GLU A 379 4.80 38.97 -34.70
C GLU A 379 4.11 39.18 -33.35
N ILE A 380 4.16 40.40 -32.82
CA ILE A 380 3.53 40.77 -31.54
C ILE A 380 2.03 40.43 -31.57
N ILE A 381 1.31 40.79 -32.63
CA ILE A 381 -0.16 40.62 -32.67
C ILE A 381 -0.59 39.14 -32.73
N LYS A 382 0.27 38.25 -33.25
CA LYS A 382 0.03 36.80 -33.33
C LYS A 382 0.05 36.15 -31.95
N GLU A 383 0.87 36.65 -31.02
CA GLU A 383 0.92 36.17 -29.64
C GLU A 383 -0.44 36.31 -28.92
N TYR A 384 -1.26 37.27 -29.37
CA TYR A 384 -2.58 37.55 -28.81
C TYR A 384 -3.72 36.97 -29.65
N GLY A 385 -3.43 36.06 -30.60
CA GLY A 385 -4.45 35.40 -31.43
C GLY A 385 -5.07 36.29 -32.52
N HIS A 386 -4.43 37.40 -32.87
CA HIS A 386 -4.89 38.31 -33.94
C HIS A 386 -3.98 38.22 -35.18
N SER A 387 -4.53 38.62 -36.33
CA SER A 387 -3.81 38.61 -37.62
C SER A 387 -3.49 40.00 -38.18
N SER A 388 -4.03 41.08 -37.59
CA SER A 388 -3.94 42.44 -38.15
C SER A 388 -2.82 43.28 -37.52
N GLY A 389 -1.58 43.04 -37.95
CA GLY A 389 -0.40 43.75 -37.44
C GLY A 389 -0.42 45.26 -37.71
N GLU A 390 -0.84 45.69 -38.90
CA GLU A 390 -0.92 47.12 -39.23
C GLU A 390 -1.92 47.86 -38.34
N LYS A 391 -3.03 47.21 -37.96
CA LYS A 391 -4.02 47.80 -37.03
C LYS A 391 -3.44 47.95 -35.62
N LEU A 392 -2.64 46.98 -35.15
CA LEU A 392 -1.90 47.12 -33.89
C LEU A 392 -0.95 48.32 -33.95
N PHE A 393 -0.18 48.46 -35.03
CA PHE A 393 0.76 49.57 -35.21
C PHE A 393 0.06 50.94 -35.19
N GLN A 394 -1.09 51.05 -35.85
CA GLN A 394 -1.91 52.27 -35.85
C GLN A 394 -2.42 52.64 -34.45
N GLU A 395 -3.03 51.68 -33.74
CA GLU A 395 -3.55 51.90 -32.38
C GLU A 395 -2.41 52.19 -31.38
N PHE A 396 -1.27 51.49 -31.49
CA PHE A 396 -0.10 51.75 -30.65
C PHE A 396 0.46 53.15 -30.88
N THR A 397 0.57 53.58 -32.15
CA THR A 397 1.00 54.93 -32.51
C THR A 397 0.02 55.97 -31.96
N TYR A 398 -1.28 55.72 -32.07
CA TYR A 398 -2.31 56.57 -31.50
C TYR A 398 -2.15 56.71 -29.98
N PHE A 399 -2.07 55.60 -29.24
CA PHE A 399 -1.95 55.62 -27.78
C PHE A 399 -0.58 56.05 -27.28
N SER A 400 0.48 56.03 -28.09
CA SER A 400 1.80 56.53 -27.69
C SER A 400 1.78 58.00 -27.31
N SER A 401 0.90 58.80 -27.93
CA SER A 401 0.66 60.20 -27.55
C SER A 401 -0.09 60.32 -26.22
N SER A 402 0.50 61.02 -25.25
CA SER A 402 -0.16 61.33 -23.98
C SER A 402 -1.42 62.18 -24.15
N GLN A 403 -1.47 63.02 -25.19
CA GLN A 403 -2.65 63.80 -25.54
C GLN A 403 -3.80 62.89 -25.98
N ASN A 404 -3.53 61.85 -26.76
CA ASN A 404 -4.56 60.88 -27.17
C ASN A 404 -5.07 60.03 -26.00
N ARG A 405 -4.22 59.77 -25.00
CA ARG A 405 -4.64 59.04 -23.80
C ARG A 405 -5.47 59.90 -22.85
N LYS A 406 -4.99 61.11 -22.52
CA LYS A 406 -5.61 62.02 -21.54
C LYS A 406 -6.72 62.91 -22.11
N GLY A 407 -6.64 63.24 -23.39
CA GLY A 407 -7.52 64.21 -24.05
C GLY A 407 -8.92 63.67 -24.31
N ASN A 408 -9.82 64.59 -24.64
CA ASN A 408 -11.21 64.26 -24.98
C ASN A 408 -11.25 63.35 -26.23
N PRO A 409 -12.17 62.38 -26.28
CA PRO A 409 -12.37 61.59 -27.50
C PRO A 409 -12.82 62.49 -28.66
N THR A 410 -12.45 62.10 -29.89
CA THR A 410 -12.94 62.76 -31.10
C THR A 410 -14.46 62.68 -31.15
N ASN A 411 -15.13 63.84 -31.29
CA ASN A 411 -16.58 64.01 -31.14
C ASN A 411 -17.08 63.57 -29.74
N PRO A 412 -16.79 64.38 -28.70
CA PRO A 412 -17.08 64.00 -27.33
C PRO A 412 -18.58 63.85 -27.11
N THR A 413 -18.98 62.63 -26.73
CA THR A 413 -20.31 62.26 -26.24
C THR A 413 -20.15 61.44 -24.95
N PRO A 414 -21.17 61.35 -24.09
CA PRO A 414 -21.11 60.53 -22.88
C PRO A 414 -20.70 59.08 -23.17
N LYS A 415 -21.24 58.49 -24.24
CA LYS A 415 -20.92 57.12 -24.66
C LYS A 415 -19.48 56.95 -25.12
N THR A 416 -18.92 57.91 -25.87
CA THR A 416 -17.51 57.84 -26.30
C THR A 416 -16.53 57.97 -25.13
N PHE A 417 -16.87 58.75 -24.10
CA PHE A 417 -16.09 58.81 -22.87
C PHE A 417 -16.17 57.50 -22.09
N GLN A 418 -17.38 56.96 -21.93
CA GLN A 418 -17.59 55.69 -21.24
C GLN A 418 -16.78 54.56 -21.88
N ASN A 419 -16.85 54.40 -23.22
CA ASN A 419 -16.08 53.38 -23.94
C ASN A 419 -14.56 53.55 -23.74
N LYS A 420 -14.07 54.79 -23.66
CA LYS A 420 -12.64 55.08 -23.45
C LYS A 420 -12.22 54.78 -22.01
N ILE A 421 -13.06 55.11 -21.04
CA ILE A 421 -12.85 54.79 -19.61
C ILE A 421 -12.81 53.27 -19.42
N GLU A 422 -13.77 52.54 -19.96
CA GLU A 422 -13.84 51.07 -19.88
C GLU A 422 -12.61 50.41 -20.51
N LEU A 423 -12.13 50.94 -21.64
CA LEU A 423 -10.89 50.48 -22.25
C LEU A 423 -9.70 50.61 -21.29
N PHE A 424 -9.54 51.75 -20.63
CA PHE A 424 -8.44 51.99 -19.70
C PHE A 424 -8.57 51.12 -18.44
N GLU A 425 -9.77 51.02 -17.87
CA GLU A 425 -10.04 50.17 -16.70
C GLU A 425 -9.72 48.70 -16.99
N SER A 426 -10.09 48.20 -18.18
CA SER A 426 -9.79 46.83 -18.60
C SER A 426 -8.30 46.56 -18.78
N VAL A 427 -7.50 47.57 -19.17
CA VAL A 427 -6.05 47.43 -19.34
C VAL A 427 -5.32 47.56 -18.01
N ILE A 428 -5.78 48.40 -17.08
CA ILE A 428 -5.16 48.59 -15.77
C ILE A 428 -5.06 47.27 -14.99
N GLY A 429 -6.08 46.40 -15.11
CA GLY A 429 -6.07 45.07 -14.50
C GLY A 429 -4.96 44.14 -15.03
N LEU A 430 -4.39 44.43 -16.20
CA LEU A 430 -3.42 43.60 -16.90
C LEU A 430 -1.97 44.11 -16.76
N LEU A 431 -1.75 45.29 -16.18
CA LEU A 431 -0.43 45.90 -16.04
C LEU A 431 0.30 45.39 -14.79
N SER A 432 1.63 45.46 -14.81
CA SER A 432 2.45 45.30 -13.59
C SER A 432 2.25 46.48 -12.64
N ASP A 433 2.49 46.28 -11.34
CA ASP A 433 2.28 47.32 -10.32
C ASP A 433 3.09 48.60 -10.60
N ALA A 434 4.28 48.47 -11.19
CA ALA A 434 5.11 49.60 -11.60
C ALA A 434 4.47 50.48 -12.69
N ASN A 435 3.63 49.90 -13.55
CA ASN A 435 3.02 50.60 -14.70
C ASN A 435 1.57 51.03 -14.44
N LYS A 436 0.92 50.50 -13.38
CA LYS A 436 -0.47 50.82 -13.02
C LYS A 436 -0.67 52.28 -12.63
N GLN A 437 0.25 52.86 -11.86
CA GLN A 437 0.04 54.21 -11.30
C GLN A 437 -0.16 55.25 -12.40
N ARG A 438 0.68 55.20 -13.45
CA ARG A 438 0.56 56.08 -14.61
C ARG A 438 -0.78 55.94 -15.32
N ALA A 439 -1.28 54.72 -15.48
CA ALA A 439 -2.57 54.46 -16.10
C ALA A 439 -3.76 54.94 -15.24
N LEU A 440 -3.66 54.79 -13.91
CA LEU A 440 -4.65 55.30 -12.94
C LEU A 440 -4.72 56.83 -12.93
N ASP A 441 -3.57 57.51 -13.00
CA ASP A 441 -3.52 58.97 -13.09
C ASP A 441 -4.19 59.47 -14.38
N GLU A 442 -3.91 58.82 -15.51
CA GLU A 442 -4.52 59.14 -16.80
C GLU A 442 -6.03 58.85 -16.84
N LEU A 443 -6.47 57.74 -16.21
CA LEU A 443 -7.88 57.42 -16.05
C LEU A 443 -8.63 58.46 -15.21
N SER A 444 -8.00 58.95 -14.14
CA SER A 444 -8.58 59.98 -13.27
C SER A 444 -8.82 61.28 -14.04
N ILE A 445 -7.87 61.67 -14.89
CA ILE A 445 -8.02 62.83 -15.80
C ILE A 445 -9.20 62.63 -16.75
N LEU A 446 -9.36 61.42 -17.33
CA LEU A 446 -10.49 61.12 -18.22
C LEU A 446 -11.85 61.22 -17.52
N LYS A 447 -11.95 60.76 -16.26
CA LYS A 447 -13.17 60.87 -15.46
C LYS A 447 -13.50 62.33 -15.14
N ILE A 448 -12.51 63.12 -14.71
CA ILE A 448 -12.67 64.57 -14.48
C ILE A 448 -13.12 65.29 -15.76
N ASN A 449 -12.50 64.99 -16.91
CA ASN A 449 -12.87 65.62 -18.18
C ASN A 449 -14.29 65.29 -18.61
N ARG A 450 -14.74 64.03 -18.39
CA ARG A 450 -16.12 63.63 -18.66
C ARG A 450 -17.10 64.41 -17.78
N ASP A 451 -16.82 64.48 -16.49
CA ASP A 451 -17.71 65.13 -15.51
C ASP A 451 -17.75 66.65 -15.73
N ASN A 452 -16.64 67.28 -16.17
CA ASN A 452 -16.65 68.70 -16.55
C ASN A 452 -17.47 69.02 -17.81
N LEU A 453 -17.63 68.06 -18.72
CA LEU A 453 -18.34 68.25 -19.99
C LEU A 453 -19.82 67.84 -19.92
N PHE A 454 -20.17 66.88 -19.06
CA PHE A 454 -21.49 66.23 -19.04
C PHE A 454 -22.06 66.00 -17.63
N GLY A 455 -21.29 66.31 -16.59
CA GLY A 455 -21.66 66.08 -15.18
C GLY A 455 -22.46 67.21 -14.55
#